data_AF-A0AAD4UT31-F1
#
_entry.id   AF-A0AAD4UT31-F1
#
_cell.length_a   1.000
_cell.length_b   1.000
_cell.length_c   1.000
_cell.angle_alpha   90.00
_cell.angle_beta   90.00
_cell.angle_gamma   90.00
#
_symmetry.space_group_name_H-M   'P 1'
#
loop_
_entity.id
_entity.type
_entity.pdbx_description
1 polymer ?
#
loop_
_entity_poly.entity_id
_entity_poly.type
_entity_poly.pdbx_seq_one_letter_code
_entity_poly.pdbx_strand_id
1 'polypeptide(L)'
;MYGPKAACTMTQDEASPSALSANLCASDTMSGMGSNTWIIDTGASDYMTYDDNMFDELSHNPRDPYITSANGLPSPVTGEGTIHLTHSLPLSHALLVPNIHCNLLSVWRLLDTLKAFATFYSNHCFF
;
A
#
# COMPACT_ATOMS: atom_id res chain seq x y z
N MET A 1 11.92 7.66 -21.20
CA MET A 1 12.63 6.56 -20.54
C MET A 1 11.90 6.27 -19.24
N TYR A 2 11.17 5.16 -19.15
CA TYR A 2 10.60 4.69 -17.88
C TYR A 2 11.68 3.83 -17.20
N GLY A 3 12.11 4.25 -16.02
CA GLY A 3 13.04 3.49 -15.17
C GLY A 3 12.32 2.33 -14.44
N PRO A 4 13.08 1.46 -13.75
CA PRO A 4 12.50 0.34 -13.01
C PRO A 4 11.55 0.86 -11.92
N LYS A 5 10.32 0.30 -11.87
CA LYS A 5 9.41 0.48 -10.73
C LYS A 5 10.01 -0.25 -9.53
N ALA A 6 10.42 0.49 -8.50
CA ALA A 6 10.82 -0.07 -7.22
C ALA A 6 9.57 -0.41 -6.41
N ALA A 7 9.51 -1.61 -5.84
CA ALA A 7 8.43 -2.09 -4.98
C ALA A 7 9.04 -2.56 -3.66
N CYS A 8 8.92 -1.77 -2.60
CA CYS A 8 9.41 -2.16 -1.26
C CYS A 8 8.26 -2.76 -0.44
N THR A 9 8.57 -3.71 0.42
CA THR A 9 7.59 -4.39 1.28
C THR A 9 7.81 -4.02 2.74
N MET A 10 6.75 -3.71 3.48
CA MET A 10 6.81 -3.61 4.93
C MET A 10 6.44 -4.94 5.59
N THR A 11 7.32 -5.44 6.44
CA THR A 11 7.07 -6.56 7.37
C THR A 11 7.05 -6.01 8.79
N GLN A 12 6.18 -6.54 9.66
CA GLN A 12 6.21 -6.20 11.08
C GLN A 12 7.47 -6.82 11.71
N ASP A 13 8.45 -5.99 12.06
CA ASP A 13 9.53 -6.38 12.97
C ASP A 13 9.31 -5.66 14.30
N GLU A 14 9.11 -6.43 15.37
CA GLU A 14 9.01 -5.95 16.74
C GLU A 14 10.40 -5.49 17.20
N ALA A 15 10.65 -4.18 17.14
CA ALA A 15 11.37 -3.36 18.12
C ALA A 15 12.13 -2.19 17.47
N SER A 16 11.49 -1.02 17.38
CA SER A 16 12.05 0.32 17.69
C SER A 16 11.06 1.42 17.28
N PRO A 17 10.65 2.34 18.18
CA PRO A 17 9.69 3.38 17.85
C PRO A 17 10.42 4.56 17.19
N SER A 18 10.65 4.53 15.87
CA SER A 18 10.83 5.74 15.02
C SER A 18 11.22 5.50 13.56
N ALA A 19 11.42 4.27 13.09
CA ALA A 19 11.73 4.03 11.68
C ALA A 19 10.94 2.85 11.12
N LEU A 20 10.01 3.11 10.20
CA LEU A 20 9.42 2.07 9.36
C LEU A 20 10.41 1.74 8.24
N SER A 21 11.27 0.74 8.45
CA SER A 21 12.16 0.23 7.41
C SER A 21 11.38 -0.72 6.50
N ALA A 22 11.29 -0.40 5.21
CA ALA A 22 10.74 -1.33 4.22
C ALA A 22 11.88 -2.04 3.47
N ASN A 23 11.83 -3.37 3.44
CA ASN A 23 12.79 -4.19 2.73
C ASN A 23 12.37 -4.34 1.26
N LEU A 24 13.29 -4.10 0.33
CA LEU A 24 13.07 -4.31 -1.10
C LEU A 24 13.26 -5.79 -1.43
N CYS A 25 12.18 -6.56 -1.64
CA CYS A 25 12.32 -7.90 -2.21
C CYS A 25 12.35 -7.78 -3.75
N ALA A 26 13.52 -8.06 -4.33
CA ALA A 26 13.63 -8.24 -5.77
C ALA A 26 12.89 -9.52 -6.16
N SER A 27 12.19 -9.47 -7.30
CA SER A 27 11.40 -10.56 -7.86
C SER A 27 12.10 -11.91 -7.74
N ASP A 28 11.52 -12.83 -6.96
CA ASP A 28 11.47 -14.25 -7.28
C ASP A 28 10.34 -14.89 -6.46
N THR A 29 9.28 -15.31 -7.17
CA THR A 29 8.08 -16.00 -6.68
C THR A 29 7.23 -15.27 -5.62
N MET A 30 6.07 -14.76 -6.04
CA MET A 30 4.92 -14.30 -5.22
C MET A 30 4.25 -15.45 -4.43
N SER A 31 4.99 -16.49 -4.07
CA SER A 31 4.52 -17.68 -3.36
C SER A 31 5.03 -17.63 -1.92
N GLY A 32 4.46 -16.73 -1.11
CA GLY A 32 4.84 -16.63 0.31
C GLY A 32 4.49 -15.31 1.01
N MET A 33 4.04 -14.28 0.28
CA MET A 33 3.52 -13.07 0.93
C MET A 33 2.18 -13.39 1.59
N GLY A 34 2.12 -13.25 2.91
CA GLY A 34 0.85 -13.30 3.63
C GLY A 34 -0.10 -12.20 3.13
N SER A 35 -1.40 -12.36 3.35
CA SER A 35 -2.45 -11.40 2.97
C SER A 35 -2.20 -9.96 3.45
N ASN A 36 -1.33 -9.78 4.45
CA ASN A 36 -1.00 -8.49 5.05
C ASN A 36 0.20 -7.78 4.41
N THR A 37 0.68 -8.24 3.26
CA THR A 37 1.89 -7.66 2.65
C THR A 37 1.54 -6.49 1.74
N TRP A 38 2.18 -5.34 1.96
CA TRP A 38 1.98 -4.11 1.18
C TRP A 38 3.16 -3.81 0.29
N ILE A 39 2.90 -3.49 -0.99
CA ILE A 39 3.87 -2.91 -1.90
C ILE A 39 3.81 -1.39 -1.74
N ILE A 40 4.95 -0.78 -1.44
CA ILE A 40 5.08 0.66 -1.41
C ILE A 40 5.25 1.17 -2.84
N ASP A 41 4.29 1.97 -3.30
CA ASP A 41 4.22 2.45 -4.67
C ASP A 41 4.16 3.99 -4.72
N THR A 42 5.14 4.59 -5.37
CA THR A 42 5.17 6.05 -5.62
C THR A 42 4.23 6.47 -6.75
N GLY A 43 3.78 5.51 -7.56
CA GLY A 43 2.80 5.72 -8.65
C GLY A 43 1.36 5.45 -8.23
N ALA A 44 1.10 4.93 -7.03
CA ALA A 44 -0.25 4.76 -6.51
C ALA A 44 -0.78 6.09 -5.95
N SER A 45 -2.02 6.45 -6.30
CA SER A 45 -2.71 7.61 -5.73
C SER A 45 -3.29 7.30 -4.35
N ASP A 46 -3.68 6.06 -4.11
CA ASP A 46 -4.44 5.64 -2.93
C ASP A 46 -3.88 4.36 -2.31
N TYR A 47 -4.29 4.09 -1.07
CA TYR A 47 -4.11 2.79 -0.46
C TYR A 47 -5.13 1.82 -1.07
N MET A 48 -4.70 0.65 -1.52
CA MET A 48 -5.58 -0.32 -2.17
C MET A 48 -5.32 -1.73 -1.65
N THR A 49 -6.37 -2.49 -1.40
CA THR A 49 -6.30 -3.93 -1.09
C THR A 49 -7.40 -4.67 -1.84
N TYR A 50 -7.20 -5.97 -2.07
CA TYR A 50 -8.24 -6.87 -2.59
C TYR A 50 -8.97 -7.62 -1.46
N ASP A 51 -8.46 -7.56 -0.23
CA ASP A 51 -8.93 -8.31 0.93
C ASP A 51 -9.76 -7.43 1.86
N ASP A 52 -11.05 -7.74 1.98
CA ASP A 52 -12.01 -7.03 2.82
C ASP A 52 -11.77 -7.26 4.32
N ASN A 53 -11.12 -8.37 4.69
CA ASN A 53 -10.82 -8.72 6.08
C ASN A 53 -9.73 -7.83 6.70
N MET A 54 -9.03 -7.04 5.89
CA MET A 54 -8.02 -6.09 6.36
C MET A 54 -8.63 -4.81 6.94
N PHE A 55 -9.90 -4.53 6.66
CA PHE A 55 -10.55 -3.30 7.10
C PHE A 55 -11.08 -3.42 8.53
N ASP A 56 -10.73 -2.44 9.35
CA ASP A 56 -11.38 -2.25 10.66
C ASP A 56 -12.76 -1.61 10.49
N GLU A 57 -12.86 -0.72 9.50
CA GLU A 57 -14.09 -0.04 9.12
C GLU A 57 -14.20 -0.06 7.59
N LEU A 58 -15.29 -0.62 7.06
CA LEU A 58 -15.53 -0.70 5.61
C LEU A 58 -16.93 -0.19 5.27
N SER A 59 -16.99 0.75 4.33
CA SER A 59 -18.21 1.17 3.67
C SER A 59 -18.24 0.62 2.24
N HIS A 60 -19.32 -0.05 1.85
CA HIS A 60 -19.53 -0.50 0.46
C HIS A 60 -20.08 0.61 -0.47
N ASN A 61 -19.99 1.86 -0.04
CA ASN A 61 -20.33 3.03 -0.84
C ASN A 61 -19.07 3.93 -0.98
N PRO A 62 -18.14 3.57 -1.88
CA PRO A 62 -16.90 4.33 -2.07
C PRO A 62 -17.19 5.69 -2.71
N ARG A 63 -16.32 6.68 -2.46
CA ARG A 63 -16.42 8.00 -3.10
C ARG A 63 -16.24 7.91 -4.61
N ASP A 64 -15.22 7.16 -5.03
CA ASP A 64 -14.90 6.92 -6.42
C ASP A 64 -15.19 5.45 -6.77
N PRO A 65 -16.11 5.16 -7.71
CA PRO A 65 -16.50 3.78 -8.01
C PRO A 65 -15.49 3.01 -8.87
N TYR A 66 -14.47 3.69 -9.42
CA TYR A 66 -13.46 3.08 -10.28
C TYR A 66 -12.08 3.71 -10.08
N ILE A 67 -11.04 2.89 -10.22
CA ILE A 67 -9.65 3.33 -10.36
C ILE A 67 -9.12 2.98 -11.74
N THR A 68 -8.08 3.66 -12.20
CA THR A 68 -7.35 3.29 -13.41
C THR A 68 -6.02 2.68 -13.01
N SER A 69 -5.81 1.40 -13.32
CA SER A 69 -4.55 0.73 -13.03
C SER A 69 -3.50 1.01 -14.11
N ALA A 70 -2.26 0.57 -13.90
CA ALA A 70 -1.16 0.77 -14.86
C ALA A 70 -1.38 0.11 -16.23
N ASN A 71 -2.32 -0.83 -16.35
CA ASN A 71 -2.76 -1.40 -17.63
C ASN A 71 -3.69 -0.46 -18.43
N GLY A 72 -4.07 0.70 -17.87
CA GLY A 72 -4.98 1.66 -18.48
C GLY A 72 -6.45 1.24 -18.45
N LEU A 73 -6.78 0.09 -17.85
CA LEU A 73 -8.15 -0.39 -17.73
C LEU A 73 -8.76 0.07 -16.41
N PRO A 74 -10.05 0.46 -16.41
CA PRO A 74 -10.77 0.76 -15.18
C PRO A 74 -11.00 -0.51 -14.37
N SER A 75 -10.79 -0.44 -13.06
CA SER A 75 -11.13 -1.49 -12.10
C SER A 75 -12.16 -0.98 -11.11
N PRO A 76 -13.19 -1.77 -10.77
CA PRO A 76 -14.22 -1.36 -9.83
C PRO A 76 -13.67 -1.26 -8.41
N VAL A 77 -14.09 -0.21 -7.71
CA VAL A 77 -13.93 -0.07 -6.27
C VAL A 77 -15.22 -0.55 -5.63
N THR A 78 -15.14 -1.52 -4.71
CA THR A 78 -16.32 -2.11 -4.05
C THR A 78 -16.48 -1.66 -2.61
N GLY A 79 -15.54 -0.87 -2.11
CA GLY A 79 -15.63 -0.25 -0.80
C GLY A 79 -14.48 0.71 -0.52
N GLU A 80 -14.68 1.51 0.52
CA GLU A 80 -13.70 2.45 1.04
C GLU A 80 -13.76 2.40 2.57
N GLY A 81 -12.61 2.48 3.22
CA GLY A 81 -12.53 2.28 4.65
C GLY A 81 -11.21 2.65 5.29
N THR A 82 -11.02 2.19 6.52
CA THR A 82 -9.80 2.38 7.30
C THR A 82 -9.14 1.02 7.57
N ILE A 83 -7.83 0.94 7.35
CA ILE A 83 -6.99 -0.23 7.67
C ILE A 83 -5.89 0.22 8.62
N HIS A 84 -5.72 -0.44 9.76
CA HIS A 84 -4.57 -0.20 10.65
C HIS A 84 -3.42 -1.16 10.33
N LEU A 85 -2.31 -0.61 9.81
CA LEU A 85 -1.08 -1.41 9.63
C LEU A 85 -0.40 -1.71 10.98
N THR A 86 -0.50 -0.74 11.88
CA THR A 86 -0.05 -0.80 13.27
C THR A 86 -1.04 0.00 14.12
N HIS A 87 -0.93 -0.09 15.44
CA HIS A 87 -1.75 0.67 16.38
C HIS A 87 -1.74 2.20 16.15
N SER A 88 -0.68 2.74 15.55
CA SER A 88 -0.50 4.18 15.35
C SER A 88 -0.48 4.60 13.88
N LEU A 89 -0.77 3.69 12.94
CA LEU A 89 -0.72 3.96 11.51
C LEU A 89 -2.04 3.58 10.81
N PRO A 90 -3.07 4.44 10.91
CA PRO A 90 -4.30 4.28 10.15
C PRO A 90 -4.11 4.67 8.69
N LEU A 91 -4.50 3.78 7.79
CA LEU A 91 -4.65 4.06 6.36
C LEU A 91 -6.11 4.47 6.10
N SER A 92 -6.43 5.73 6.36
CA SER A 92 -7.77 6.25 6.09
C SER A 92 -8.04 6.36 4.59
N HIS A 93 -9.28 6.09 4.18
CA HIS A 93 -9.69 6.09 2.77
C HIS A 93 -8.90 5.07 1.93
N ALA A 94 -8.67 3.88 2.49
CA ALA A 94 -8.17 2.74 1.72
C ALA A 94 -9.31 2.17 0.87
N LEU A 95 -8.99 1.77 -0.36
CA LEU A 95 -9.95 1.28 -1.35
C LEU A 95 -9.92 -0.24 -1.39
N LEU A 96 -11.11 -0.86 -1.37
CA LEU A 96 -11.28 -2.27 -1.69
C LEU A 96 -11.47 -2.42 -3.20
N VAL A 97 -10.49 -3.04 -3.85
CA VAL A 97 -10.45 -3.23 -5.31
C VAL A 97 -10.24 -4.73 -5.58
N PRO A 98 -11.30 -5.53 -5.79
CA PRO A 98 -11.19 -7.00 -5.88
C PRO A 98 -10.29 -7.51 -7.02
N ASN A 99 -10.05 -6.68 -8.03
CA ASN A 99 -9.34 -7.07 -9.25
C ASN A 99 -7.83 -6.74 -9.22
N ILE A 100 -7.26 -6.33 -8.08
CA ILE A 100 -5.80 -6.18 -7.92
C ILE A 100 -5.19 -7.46 -7.34
N HIS A 101 -3.89 -7.66 -7.58
CA HIS A 101 -3.16 -8.86 -7.14
C HIS A 101 -2.21 -8.62 -5.95
N CYS A 102 -2.15 -7.38 -5.47
CA CYS A 102 -1.26 -6.98 -4.38
C CYS A 102 -1.85 -5.77 -3.67
N ASN A 103 -1.56 -5.63 -2.38
CA ASN A 103 -1.94 -4.43 -1.63
C ASN A 103 -0.94 -3.31 -1.97
N LEU A 104 -1.43 -2.11 -2.22
CA LEU A 104 -0.63 -0.96 -2.66
C LEU A 104 -0.70 0.14 -1.61
N LEU A 105 0.47 0.56 -1.13
CA LEU A 105 0.63 1.68 -0.22
C LEU A 105 1.09 2.90 -1.02
N SER A 106 0.24 3.91 -1.15
CA SER A 106 0.64 5.18 -1.75
C SER A 106 1.67 5.90 -0.87
N VAL A 107 2.87 6.10 -1.39
CA VAL A 107 3.93 6.87 -0.70
C VAL A 107 3.46 8.30 -0.41
N TRP A 108 2.80 8.94 -1.38
CA TRP A 108 2.38 10.33 -1.24
C TRP A 108 1.37 10.51 -0.11
N ARG A 109 0.39 9.61 -0.02
CA ARG A 109 -0.59 9.65 1.07
C ARG A 109 0.04 9.31 2.41
N LEU A 110 0.97 8.36 2.44
CA LEU A 110 1.67 7.98 3.67
C LEU A 110 2.47 9.16 4.22
N LEU A 111 3.28 9.80 3.38
CA LEU A 111 4.10 10.95 3.77
C LEU A 111 3.26 12.15 4.20
N ASP A 112 2.14 12.42 3.53
CA ASP A 112 1.22 13.49 3.94
C ASP A 112 0.55 13.19 5.29
N THR A 113 0.18 11.92 5.54
CA THR A 113 -0.40 11.48 6.81
C THR A 113 0.61 11.64 7.95
N LEU A 114 1.86 11.23 7.72
CA LEU A 114 2.94 11.28 8.72
C LEU A 114 3.59 12.67 8.85
N LYS A 115 3.31 13.59 7.93
CA LYS A 115 4.02 14.88 7.78
C LYS A 115 5.54 14.68 7.71
N ALA A 116 5.95 13.70 6.92
CA ALA A 116 7.32 13.22 6.81
C ALA A 116 7.86 13.27 5.37
N PHE A 117 9.09 12.81 5.16
CA PHE A 117 9.71 12.69 3.84
C PHE A 117 10.32 11.30 3.69
N ALA A 118 10.27 10.76 2.47
CA ALA A 118 10.93 9.50 2.17
C ALA A 118 12.35 9.72 1.64
N THR A 119 13.28 8.88 2.07
CA THR A 119 14.62 8.76 1.47
C THR A 119 14.79 7.36 0.87
N PHE A 120 15.15 7.30 -0.40
CA PHE A 120 15.34 6.04 -1.13
C PHE A 120 16.81 5.72 -1.32
N TYR A 121 17.19 4.50 -0.96
CA TYR A 121 18.49 3.89 -1.22
C TYR A 121 18.32 2.73 -2.19
N SER A 122 19.44 2.18 -2.68
CA SER A 122 19.40 1.08 -3.66
C SER A 122 18.75 -0.21 -3.15
N ASN A 123 18.69 -0.41 -1.83
CA ASN A 123 18.19 -1.64 -1.20
C ASN A 123 17.11 -1.41 -0.12
N HIS A 124 16.79 -0.17 0.23
CA HIS A 124 15.80 0.15 1.25
C HIS A 124 15.28 1.58 1.09
N CYS A 125 14.21 1.90 1.81
CA CYS A 125 13.76 3.27 1.99
C CYS A 125 13.42 3.54 3.45
N PHE A 126 13.55 4.81 3.84
CA PHE A 126 13.09 5.35 5.12
C PHE A 126 11.97 6.35 4.89
N PHE A 127 10.99 6.36 5.79
CA PHE A 127 9.84 7.27 5.81
C PHE A 127 9.83 8.06 7.11
#